data_AF-A0A2Z6QT48-F1
#
_entry.id   AF-A0A2Z6QT48-F1
#
_cell.length_a   1.000
_cell.length_b   1.000
_cell.length_c   1.000
_cell.angle_alpha   90.00
_cell.angle_beta   90.00
_cell.angle_gamma   90.00
#
_symmetry.space_group_name_H-M   'P 1'
#
loop_
_entity.id
_entity.type
_entity.pdbx_description
1 polymer ?
#
loop_
_entity_poly.entity_id
_entity_poly.type
_entity_poly.pdbx_seq_one_letter_code
_entity_poly.pdbx_strand_id
1 'polypeptide(L)'
;MVTCSILNDFDNIYRPENYYTIILYPGVEKYETLNIILEPLIMELRKLKEEGFRDNQNREWKIELYFSSDWKFLAMCLGLNAANSKYFCPWCEVSKEQQGDFSYEWTINKTMDQVRENYTFYKGHIRPAIFDMIPLQNWVPDELHIMLHITDVLWRLVIDELKSRNTWGNRARNVIIEEMKRIDVKFHFWLEVGSTSWQYTSLMGQDKLIVLQHFDLTKLFPNSRATQIRNLWDNFYLLHKAMKDQKTDAKQFSDDARAWLCQFLDSNHFYQAGDITPYMHVLVYHVPEMMRIHHNFGLAAFSCSAVEKKNHQQVSHFFKKTTKDGGIGKGRKSAIVDILEYENRVLYFNNHDEIDLIRLPKRLRSK
;
A
#
# COMPACT_ATOMS: atom_id res chain seq x y z
N MET A 1 -12.97 -3.02 -0.85
CA MET A 1 -13.37 -2.57 -2.20
C MET A 1 -12.42 -3.23 -3.18
N VAL A 2 -12.91 -3.80 -4.29
CA VAL A 2 -12.06 -4.30 -5.38
C VAL A 2 -12.35 -3.47 -6.61
N THR A 3 -11.29 -2.93 -7.21
CA THR A 3 -11.34 -2.09 -8.41
C THR A 3 -10.52 -2.71 -9.53
N CYS A 4 -10.86 -2.40 -10.77
CA CYS A 4 -10.05 -2.72 -11.93
C CYS A 4 -9.67 -1.44 -12.68
N SER A 5 -8.45 -1.39 -13.20
CA SER A 5 -7.94 -0.32 -14.04
C SER A 5 -7.21 -0.94 -15.23
N ILE A 6 -7.16 -0.21 -16.35
CA ILE A 6 -6.46 -0.66 -17.56
C ILE A 6 -5.02 -0.18 -17.48
N LEU A 7 -4.08 -1.11 -17.31
CA LEU A 7 -2.65 -0.80 -17.13
C LEU A 7 -2.03 -0.11 -18.37
N ASN A 8 -2.53 -0.44 -19.56
CA ASN A 8 -2.07 0.14 -20.82
C ASN A 8 -2.56 1.59 -21.06
N ASP A 9 -3.47 2.10 -20.23
CA ASP A 9 -3.98 3.47 -20.30
C ASP A 9 -3.11 4.41 -19.44
N PHE A 10 -1.87 4.59 -19.86
CA PHE A 10 -0.82 5.31 -19.12
C PHE A 10 -1.23 6.72 -18.68
N ASP A 11 -1.96 7.44 -19.53
CA ASP A 11 -2.35 8.84 -19.26
C ASP A 11 -3.39 8.96 -18.15
N ASN A 12 -4.13 7.88 -17.88
CA ASN A 12 -5.23 7.89 -16.94
C ASN A 12 -5.08 6.92 -15.77
N ILE A 13 -4.04 6.10 -15.73
CA ILE A 13 -3.83 5.12 -14.66
C ILE A 13 -3.66 5.75 -13.26
N TYR A 14 -3.36 7.05 -13.18
CA TYR A 14 -3.26 7.76 -11.89
C TYR A 14 -4.57 8.45 -11.46
N ARG A 15 -5.62 8.35 -12.29
CA ARG A 15 -6.90 9.03 -12.09
C ARG A 15 -7.90 8.09 -11.39
N PRO A 16 -8.46 8.46 -10.22
CA PRO A 16 -9.46 7.66 -9.50
C PRO A 16 -10.69 7.29 -10.34
N GLU A 17 -11.00 8.10 -11.35
CA GLU A 17 -12.13 7.92 -12.26
C GLU A 17 -11.95 6.69 -13.17
N ASN A 18 -10.69 6.28 -13.43
CA ASN A 18 -10.34 5.13 -14.27
C ASN A 18 -10.10 3.85 -13.46
N TYR A 19 -10.39 3.88 -12.16
CA TYR A 19 -10.49 2.69 -11.31
C TYR A 19 -11.96 2.33 -11.17
N TYR A 20 -12.40 1.31 -11.91
CA TYR A 20 -13.78 0.87 -11.92
C TYR A 20 -14.06 -0.05 -10.75
N THR A 21 -15.01 0.30 -9.89
CA THR A 21 -15.35 -0.55 -8.75
C THR A 21 -16.15 -1.75 -9.23
N ILE A 22 -15.57 -2.94 -9.07
CA ILE A 22 -16.25 -4.20 -9.42
C ILE A 22 -16.95 -4.78 -8.20
N ILE A 23 -16.34 -4.66 -7.01
CA ILE A 23 -16.90 -5.22 -5.77
C ILE A 23 -16.84 -4.21 -4.63
N LEU A 24 -18.00 -3.95 -4.02
CA LEU A 24 -18.15 -3.28 -2.74
C LEU A 24 -18.76 -4.23 -1.72
N TYR A 25 -17.93 -4.69 -0.79
CA TYR A 25 -18.35 -5.59 0.28
C TYR A 25 -18.26 -4.88 1.65
N PRO A 26 -19.38 -4.73 2.40
CA PRO A 26 -19.41 -4.09 3.72
C PRO A 26 -19.00 -5.00 4.88
N GLY A 27 -18.74 -6.27 4.64
CA GLY A 27 -18.47 -7.21 5.72
C GLY A 27 -17.01 -7.28 6.13
N VAL A 28 -16.71 -8.25 6.99
CA VAL A 28 -15.36 -8.40 7.55
C VAL A 28 -14.42 -8.98 6.51
N GLU A 29 -13.22 -8.41 6.45
CA GLU A 29 -12.10 -8.93 5.66
C GLU A 29 -11.57 -10.23 6.29
N LYS A 30 -12.21 -11.34 5.94
CA LYS A 30 -11.84 -12.71 6.32
C LYS A 30 -11.72 -13.57 5.07
N TYR A 31 -10.70 -14.42 5.04
CA TYR A 31 -10.42 -15.29 3.89
C TYR A 31 -11.66 -16.09 3.47
N GLU A 32 -12.31 -16.78 4.41
CA GLU A 32 -13.41 -17.70 4.11
C GLU A 32 -14.59 -16.97 3.47
N THR A 33 -14.82 -15.74 3.91
CA THR A 33 -15.88 -14.87 3.40
C THR A 33 -15.53 -14.31 2.03
N LEU A 34 -14.30 -13.81 1.86
CA LEU A 34 -13.83 -13.29 0.56
C LEU A 34 -13.79 -14.38 -0.50
N ASN A 35 -13.37 -15.60 -0.14
CA ASN A 35 -13.32 -16.73 -1.08
C ASN A 35 -14.70 -17.04 -1.69
N ILE A 36 -15.77 -16.90 -0.92
CA ILE A 36 -17.15 -17.10 -1.40
C ILE A 36 -17.61 -15.89 -2.22
N ILE A 37 -17.38 -14.67 -1.73
CA ILE A 37 -17.90 -13.45 -2.37
C ILE A 37 -17.22 -13.17 -3.71
N LEU A 38 -15.94 -13.49 -3.81
CA LEU A 38 -15.13 -13.24 -5.00
C LEU A 38 -15.29 -14.33 -6.07
N GLU A 39 -15.94 -15.46 -5.75
CA GLU A 39 -16.08 -16.61 -6.67
C GLU A 39 -16.65 -16.23 -8.04
N PRO A 40 -17.76 -15.45 -8.16
CA PRO A 40 -18.27 -15.05 -9.48
C PRO A 40 -17.26 -14.23 -10.29
N LEU A 41 -16.57 -13.29 -9.63
CA LEU A 41 -15.54 -12.47 -10.26
C LEU A 41 -14.35 -13.32 -10.73
N ILE A 42 -13.93 -14.28 -9.90
CA ILE A 42 -12.83 -15.19 -10.22
C ILE A 42 -13.15 -16.00 -11.48
N MET A 43 -14.38 -16.53 -11.59
CA MET A 43 -14.80 -17.27 -12.79
C MET A 43 -14.76 -16.40 -14.04
N GLU A 44 -15.26 -15.17 -13.98
CA GLU A 44 -15.23 -14.22 -15.10
C GLU A 44 -13.79 -13.84 -15.49
N LEU A 45 -12.93 -13.58 -14.50
CA LEU A 45 -11.52 -13.24 -14.74
C LEU A 45 -10.73 -14.41 -15.35
N ARG A 46 -11.00 -15.66 -14.96
CA ARG A 46 -10.39 -16.84 -15.61
C ARG A 46 -10.79 -16.91 -17.07
N LYS A 47 -12.09 -16.80 -17.35
CA LYS A 47 -12.62 -16.83 -18.71
C LYS A 47 -11.98 -15.71 -19.56
N LEU A 48 -11.93 -14.49 -19.04
CA LEU A 48 -11.30 -13.36 -19.72
C LEU A 48 -9.81 -13.58 -19.99
N LYS A 49 -9.08 -14.19 -19.04
CA LYS A 49 -7.65 -14.51 -19.21
C LYS A 49 -7.43 -15.58 -20.27
N GLU A 50 -8.27 -16.63 -20.29
CA GLU A 50 -8.13 -17.78 -21.18
C GLU A 50 -8.60 -17.48 -22.61
N GLU A 51 -9.74 -16.82 -22.75
CA GLU A 51 -10.41 -16.59 -24.04
C GLU A 51 -10.11 -15.20 -24.62
N GLY A 52 -9.74 -14.23 -23.78
CA GLY A 52 -9.70 -12.82 -24.19
C GLY A 52 -11.10 -12.26 -24.45
N PHE A 53 -11.18 -11.18 -25.23
CA PHE A 53 -12.46 -10.70 -25.76
C PHE A 53 -12.30 -10.09 -27.16
N ARG A 54 -13.42 -9.96 -27.88
CA ARG A 54 -13.46 -9.30 -29.20
C ARG A 54 -14.20 -7.96 -29.07
N ASP A 55 -13.62 -6.90 -29.61
CA ASP A 55 -14.27 -5.58 -29.61
C ASP A 55 -15.26 -5.39 -30.78
N ASN A 56 -15.93 -4.24 -30.80
CA ASN A 56 -16.92 -3.89 -31.84
C ASN A 56 -16.31 -3.75 -33.25
N GLN A 57 -14.98 -3.71 -33.36
CA GLN A 57 -14.23 -3.68 -34.63
C GLN A 57 -13.70 -5.06 -35.01
N ASN A 58 -14.17 -6.12 -34.34
CA ASN A 58 -13.70 -7.49 -34.48
C ASN A 58 -12.22 -7.71 -34.14
N ARG A 59 -11.59 -6.81 -33.37
CA ARG A 59 -10.22 -7.02 -32.89
C ARG A 59 -10.23 -7.91 -31.65
N GLU A 60 -9.35 -8.90 -31.65
CA GLU A 60 -9.19 -9.83 -30.53
C GLU A 60 -8.15 -9.30 -29.54
N TRP A 61 -8.53 -9.26 -28.27
CA TRP A 61 -7.74 -8.75 -27.17
C TRP A 61 -7.41 -9.88 -26.20
N LYS A 62 -6.11 -10.12 -25.98
CA LYS A 62 -5.64 -10.99 -24.89
C LYS A 62 -5.54 -10.20 -23.60
N ILE A 63 -5.87 -10.85 -22.48
CA ILE A 63 -5.89 -10.20 -21.17
C ILE A 63 -4.79 -10.79 -20.29
N GLU A 64 -3.95 -9.91 -19.78
CA GLU A 64 -3.04 -10.20 -18.69
C GLU A 64 -3.54 -9.56 -17.40
N LEU A 65 -3.51 -10.33 -16.31
CA LEU A 65 -3.97 -9.88 -15.01
C LEU A 65 -2.78 -9.56 -14.12
N TYR A 66 -2.92 -8.46 -13.39
CA TYR A 66 -1.98 -7.97 -12.39
C TYR A 66 -2.75 -7.65 -11.11
N PHE A 67 -2.08 -7.75 -9.97
CA PHE A 67 -2.69 -7.51 -8.66
C PHE A 67 -1.79 -6.63 -7.80
N SER A 68 -2.37 -5.60 -7.19
CA SER A 68 -1.71 -4.80 -6.17
C SER A 68 -2.70 -4.40 -5.09
N SER A 69 -2.23 -4.36 -3.85
CA SER A 69 -2.99 -3.93 -2.68
C SER A 69 -2.04 -3.64 -1.51
N ASP A 70 -2.60 -3.21 -0.38
CA ASP A 70 -1.88 -3.27 0.89
C ASP A 70 -1.49 -4.71 1.27
N TRP A 71 -0.48 -4.87 2.14
CA TRP A 71 0.07 -6.17 2.53
C TRP A 71 -0.96 -7.12 3.14
N LYS A 72 -1.90 -6.60 3.94
CA LYS A 72 -2.86 -7.45 4.64
C LYS A 72 -3.81 -8.10 3.65
N PHE A 73 -4.36 -7.32 2.72
CA PHE A 73 -5.22 -7.84 1.67
C PHE A 73 -4.44 -8.74 0.71
N LEU A 74 -3.21 -8.36 0.35
CA LEU A 74 -2.33 -9.14 -0.54
C LEU A 74 -2.04 -10.52 0.05
N ALA A 75 -1.59 -10.57 1.30
CA ALA A 75 -1.31 -11.82 2.01
C ALA A 75 -2.58 -12.68 2.14
N MET A 76 -3.73 -12.06 2.41
CA MET A 76 -5.00 -12.77 2.51
C MET A 76 -5.39 -13.42 1.18
N CYS A 77 -5.30 -12.68 0.07
CA CYS A 77 -5.63 -13.20 -1.26
C CYS A 77 -4.63 -14.25 -1.75
N LEU A 78 -3.36 -14.22 -1.30
CA LEU A 78 -2.36 -15.24 -1.59
C LEU A 78 -2.41 -16.45 -0.64
N GLY A 79 -3.33 -16.46 0.32
CA GLY A 79 -3.43 -17.53 1.31
C GLY A 79 -2.22 -17.61 2.25
N LEU A 80 -1.49 -16.52 2.42
CA LEU A 80 -0.35 -16.41 3.32
C LEU A 80 -0.77 -16.23 4.78
N ASN A 81 0.16 -16.55 5.67
CA ASN A 81 0.09 -16.19 7.08
C ASN A 81 0.25 -14.67 7.30
N ALA A 82 0.16 -14.25 8.56
CA ALA A 82 0.31 -12.85 8.92
C ALA A 82 1.74 -12.32 8.69
N ALA A 83 1.86 -11.01 8.44
CA ALA A 83 3.14 -10.31 8.23
C ALA A 83 4.20 -10.51 9.32
N ASN A 84 3.77 -10.83 10.55
CA ASN A 84 4.64 -11.08 11.69
C ASN A 84 5.05 -12.55 11.86
N SER A 85 4.66 -13.43 10.95
CA SER A 85 5.04 -14.85 10.96
C SER A 85 6.53 -15.05 10.66
N LYS A 86 7.01 -16.29 10.83
CA LYS A 86 8.39 -16.67 10.47
C LYS A 86 8.67 -16.54 8.97
N TYR A 87 7.73 -16.97 8.13
CA TYR A 87 7.84 -16.94 6.66
C TYR A 87 6.72 -16.08 6.13
N PHE A 88 7.02 -14.81 5.88
CA PHE A 88 6.03 -13.78 5.55
C PHE A 88 5.99 -13.44 4.05
N CYS A 89 7.07 -13.72 3.31
CA CYS A 89 7.22 -13.20 1.95
C CYS A 89 6.44 -14.04 0.92
N PRO A 90 5.65 -13.41 0.02
CA PRO A 90 4.96 -14.11 -1.06
C PRO A 90 5.86 -14.51 -2.23
N TRP A 91 7.01 -13.87 -2.38
CA TRP A 91 7.88 -14.06 -3.56
C TRP A 91 9.06 -15.00 -3.30
N CYS A 92 9.55 -15.06 -2.05
CA CYS A 92 10.66 -15.92 -1.67
C CYS A 92 10.41 -16.65 -0.33
N GLU A 93 11.32 -17.55 0.03
CA GLU A 93 11.23 -18.39 1.24
C GLU A 93 11.99 -17.84 2.45
N VAL A 94 12.29 -16.52 2.45
CA VAL A 94 12.98 -15.87 3.57
C VAL A 94 12.29 -16.14 4.90
N SER A 95 13.09 -16.46 5.91
CA SER A 95 12.63 -16.47 7.30
C SER A 95 13.03 -15.19 8.03
N LYS A 96 12.30 -14.86 9.10
CA LYS A 96 12.66 -13.71 9.97
C LYS A 96 14.07 -13.79 10.53
N GLU A 97 14.62 -14.99 10.72
CA GLU A 97 15.99 -15.16 11.19
C GLU A 97 17.03 -14.85 10.11
N GLN A 98 16.65 -14.95 8.83
CA GLN A 98 17.55 -14.73 7.69
C GLN A 98 17.45 -13.31 7.11
N GLN A 99 16.42 -12.53 7.46
CA GLN A 99 16.13 -11.26 6.78
C GLN A 99 17.22 -10.19 6.94
N GLY A 100 18.10 -10.31 7.95
CA GLY A 100 19.24 -9.42 8.16
C GLY A 100 20.59 -10.00 7.69
N ASP A 101 20.60 -11.17 7.06
CA ASP A 101 21.82 -11.83 6.58
C ASP A 101 22.02 -11.55 5.08
N PHE A 102 23.00 -10.70 4.77
CA PHE A 102 23.34 -10.28 3.40
C PHE A 102 24.13 -11.32 2.62
N SER A 103 24.46 -12.48 3.21
CA SER A 103 25.04 -13.60 2.45
C SER A 103 24.01 -14.28 1.53
N TYR A 104 22.72 -14.07 1.80
CA TYR A 104 21.63 -14.55 0.96
C TYR A 104 21.24 -13.52 -0.10
N GLU A 105 20.98 -14.01 -1.31
CA GLU A 105 20.35 -13.25 -2.38
C GLU A 105 18.91 -13.74 -2.56
N TRP A 106 17.94 -12.95 -2.11
CA TRP A 106 16.52 -13.30 -2.26
C TRP A 106 16.00 -12.83 -3.61
N THR A 107 15.45 -13.77 -4.38
CA THR A 107 14.81 -13.55 -5.69
C THR A 107 13.40 -14.12 -5.70
N ILE A 108 12.59 -13.75 -6.68
CA ILE A 108 11.27 -14.36 -6.89
C ILE A 108 11.49 -15.82 -7.31
N ASN A 109 11.32 -16.75 -6.37
CA ASN A 109 11.51 -18.19 -6.61
C ASN A 109 10.23 -19.02 -6.38
N LYS A 110 9.18 -18.39 -5.83
CA LYS A 110 7.86 -19.00 -5.70
C LYS A 110 7.10 -18.86 -7.01
N THR A 111 6.37 -19.91 -7.39
CA THR A 111 5.49 -19.88 -8.56
C THR A 111 4.03 -20.12 -8.18
N MET A 112 3.11 -19.47 -8.91
CA MET A 112 1.68 -19.67 -8.64
C MET A 112 1.21 -21.08 -9.02
N ASP A 113 1.84 -21.73 -9.99
CA ASP A 113 1.51 -23.10 -10.38
C ASP A 113 1.76 -24.09 -9.22
N GLN A 114 2.91 -23.98 -8.55
CA GLN A 114 3.22 -24.79 -7.36
C GLN A 114 2.27 -24.48 -6.20
N VAL A 115 1.95 -23.21 -5.96
CA VAL A 115 0.98 -22.80 -4.92
C VAL A 115 -0.42 -23.35 -5.21
N ARG A 116 -0.83 -23.41 -6.49
CA ARG A 116 -2.14 -23.93 -6.91
C ARG A 116 -2.21 -25.45 -6.77
N GLU A 117 -1.17 -26.16 -7.18
CA GLU A 117 -1.09 -27.62 -7.08
C GLU A 117 -1.05 -28.07 -5.61
N ASN A 118 -0.20 -27.44 -4.81
CA ASN A 118 -0.11 -27.69 -3.38
C ASN A 118 0.28 -26.40 -2.64
N TYR A 119 -0.70 -25.72 -2.05
CA TYR A 119 -0.46 -24.47 -1.32
C TYR A 119 0.46 -24.65 -0.11
N THR A 120 0.70 -25.86 0.39
CA THR A 120 1.65 -26.11 1.49
C THR A 120 3.09 -26.37 1.02
N PHE A 121 3.34 -26.42 -0.30
CA PHE A 121 4.65 -26.67 -0.89
C PHE A 121 5.70 -25.66 -0.40
N TYR A 122 5.34 -24.38 -0.44
CA TYR A 122 6.17 -23.30 0.10
C TYR A 122 5.76 -22.95 1.52
N LYS A 123 6.77 -22.66 2.34
CA LYS A 123 6.53 -22.18 3.71
C LYS A 123 5.82 -20.82 3.69
N GLY A 124 4.92 -20.65 4.66
CA GLY A 124 4.19 -19.41 4.90
C GLY A 124 2.78 -19.39 4.30
N HIS A 125 2.52 -20.18 3.27
CA HIS A 125 1.18 -20.37 2.73
C HIS A 125 0.40 -21.34 3.62
N ILE A 126 -0.80 -20.93 4.02
CA ILE A 126 -1.67 -21.65 4.96
C ILE A 126 -3.03 -21.98 4.35
N ARG A 127 -3.32 -21.44 3.17
CA ARG A 127 -4.57 -21.62 2.41
C ARG A 127 -4.27 -21.50 0.90
N PRO A 128 -5.19 -21.97 0.03
CA PRO A 128 -5.12 -21.67 -1.40
C PRO A 128 -5.13 -20.16 -1.70
N ALA A 129 -4.56 -19.77 -2.84
CA ALA A 129 -4.68 -18.40 -3.33
C ALA A 129 -6.07 -18.18 -3.95
N ILE A 130 -6.68 -17.04 -3.63
CA ILE A 130 -8.00 -16.64 -4.17
C ILE A 130 -7.90 -16.33 -5.66
N PHE A 131 -6.89 -15.57 -6.07
CA PHE A 131 -6.63 -15.21 -7.46
C PHE A 131 -5.47 -16.04 -8.05
N ASP A 132 -5.58 -17.38 -7.97
CA ASP A 132 -4.52 -18.30 -8.41
C ASP A 132 -4.23 -18.27 -9.93
N MET A 133 -5.08 -17.57 -10.70
CA MET A 133 -4.88 -17.35 -12.12
C MET A 133 -3.86 -16.25 -12.40
N ILE A 134 -3.44 -15.46 -11.40
CA ILE A 134 -2.47 -14.39 -11.56
C ILE A 134 -1.08 -14.93 -11.20
N PRO A 135 -0.10 -14.94 -12.14
CA PRO A 135 1.27 -15.38 -11.85
C PRO A 135 1.88 -14.58 -10.70
N LEU A 136 2.68 -15.19 -9.82
CA LEU A 136 3.24 -14.50 -8.63
C LEU A 136 4.07 -13.25 -8.98
N GLN A 137 4.75 -13.24 -10.12
CA GLN A 137 5.48 -12.07 -10.62
C GLN A 137 4.56 -10.89 -11.00
N ASN A 138 3.26 -11.12 -11.21
CA ASN A 138 2.26 -10.09 -11.49
C ASN A 138 1.53 -9.61 -10.22
N TRP A 139 1.91 -10.13 -9.05
CA TRP A 139 1.53 -9.54 -7.76
C TRP A 139 2.58 -8.51 -7.41
N VAL A 140 2.27 -7.24 -7.62
CA VAL A 140 3.24 -6.14 -7.55
C VAL A 140 3.03 -5.37 -6.24
N PRO A 141 4.08 -5.17 -5.42
CA PRO A 141 3.95 -4.44 -4.17
C PRO A 141 3.59 -2.97 -4.41
N ASP A 142 2.75 -2.43 -3.53
CA ASP A 142 2.37 -1.02 -3.61
C ASP A 142 3.45 -0.11 -3.02
N GLU A 143 3.99 0.77 -3.87
CA GLU A 143 4.96 1.79 -3.51
C GLU A 143 4.46 2.76 -2.43
N LEU A 144 3.15 3.06 -2.40
CA LEU A 144 2.57 3.96 -1.41
C LEU A 144 2.70 3.31 -0.03
N HIS A 145 2.25 2.07 0.12
CA HIS A 145 2.38 1.35 1.38
C HIS A 145 3.83 1.09 1.80
N ILE A 146 4.75 0.83 0.86
CA ILE A 146 6.19 0.77 1.16
C ILE A 146 6.64 2.08 1.83
N MET A 147 6.31 3.24 1.25
CA MET A 147 6.65 4.55 1.80
C MET A 147 6.04 4.76 3.19
N LEU A 148 4.75 4.47 3.35
CA LEU A 148 4.03 4.68 4.60
C LEU A 148 4.63 3.87 5.75
N HIS A 149 4.81 2.56 5.55
CA HIS A 149 5.22 1.65 6.61
C HIS A 149 6.69 1.80 6.99
N ILE A 150 7.58 2.04 6.03
CA ILE A 150 9.00 2.26 6.35
C ILE A 150 9.17 3.60 7.08
N THR A 151 8.43 4.65 6.69
CA THR A 151 8.48 5.93 7.41
C THR A 151 7.97 5.79 8.85
N ASP A 152 6.94 4.97 9.08
CA ASP A 152 6.46 4.65 10.44
C ASP A 152 7.51 3.95 11.28
N VAL A 153 8.27 3.03 10.68
CA VAL A 153 9.40 2.37 11.35
C VAL A 153 10.48 3.39 11.70
N LEU A 154 10.91 4.21 10.75
CA LEU A 154 11.93 5.24 10.96
C LEU A 154 11.54 6.24 12.05
N TRP A 155 10.27 6.66 12.08
CA TRP A 155 9.73 7.56 13.11
C TRP A 155 9.65 6.88 14.48
N ARG A 156 9.09 5.66 14.55
CA ARG A 156 9.03 4.87 15.79
C ARG A 156 10.41 4.72 16.41
N LEU A 157 11.41 4.42 15.59
CA LEU A 157 12.77 4.19 16.03
C LEU A 157 13.44 5.44 16.61
N VAL A 158 13.15 6.63 16.09
CA VAL A 158 13.55 7.91 16.72
C VAL A 158 12.98 8.01 18.14
N ILE A 159 11.70 7.69 18.33
CA ILE A 159 11.06 7.72 19.64
C ILE A 159 11.65 6.66 20.58
N ASP A 160 11.91 5.46 20.09
CA ASP A 160 12.50 4.37 20.86
C ASP A 160 13.95 4.70 21.29
N GLU A 161 14.72 5.39 20.44
CA GLU A 161 16.05 5.88 20.80
C GLU A 161 16.00 6.99 21.88
N LEU A 162 15.02 7.89 21.81
CA LEU A 162 14.82 8.89 22.87
C LEU A 162 14.52 8.24 24.23
N LYS A 163 13.73 7.16 24.21
CA LYS A 163 13.42 6.37 25.40
C LYS A 163 14.67 5.67 25.94
N SER A 164 15.44 5.00 25.08
CA SER A 164 16.65 4.26 25.51
C SER A 164 17.74 5.19 26.07
N ARG A 165 17.84 6.42 25.56
CA ARG A 165 18.74 7.47 26.06
C ARG A 165 18.23 8.19 27.32
N ASN A 166 17.07 7.81 27.87
CA ASN A 166 16.40 8.52 28.98
C ASN A 166 16.16 10.02 28.71
N THR A 167 16.01 10.40 27.45
CA THR A 167 15.68 11.78 27.02
C THR A 167 14.20 11.96 26.69
N TRP A 168 13.45 10.86 26.67
CA TRP A 168 12.01 10.86 26.50
C TRP A 168 11.27 11.47 27.70
N GLY A 169 10.52 12.54 27.46
CA GLY A 169 9.74 13.23 28.49
C GLY A 169 8.99 14.44 27.93
N ASN A 170 8.43 15.27 28.82
CA ASN A 170 7.67 16.48 28.43
C ASN A 170 8.47 17.40 27.50
N ARG A 171 9.76 17.59 27.78
CA ARG A 171 10.63 18.44 26.97
C ARG A 171 10.77 17.91 25.54
N ALA A 172 11.08 16.63 25.36
CA ALA A 172 11.21 16.03 24.03
C ALA A 172 9.88 16.07 23.26
N ARG A 173 8.76 15.78 23.93
CA ARG A 173 7.42 15.88 23.31
C ARG A 173 7.11 17.29 22.84
N ASN A 174 7.40 18.32 23.65
CA ASN A 174 7.17 19.70 23.27
C ASN A 174 8.03 20.11 22.07
N VAL A 175 9.31 19.72 22.07
CA VAL A 175 10.20 19.96 20.91
C VAL A 175 9.65 19.30 19.65
N ILE A 176 9.19 18.06 19.73
CA ILE A 176 8.57 17.37 18.59
C ILE A 176 7.34 18.14 18.09
N ILE A 177 6.44 18.56 18.99
CA ILE A 177 5.23 19.31 18.62
C ILE A 177 5.60 20.64 17.94
N GLU A 178 6.56 21.38 18.48
CA GLU A 178 7.01 22.66 17.93
C GLU A 178 7.65 22.48 16.54
N GLU A 179 8.49 21.45 16.37
CA GLU A 179 9.11 21.16 15.08
C GLU A 179 8.12 20.65 14.03
N MET A 180 7.15 19.81 14.44
CA MET A 180 6.04 19.40 13.57
C MET A 180 5.23 20.61 13.11
N LYS A 181 4.92 21.53 14.03
CA LYS A 181 4.22 22.78 13.70
C LYS A 181 5.03 23.66 12.74
N ARG A 182 6.36 23.73 12.90
CA ARG A 182 7.25 24.49 12.01
C ARG A 182 7.17 24.00 10.56
N ILE A 183 6.99 22.70 10.35
CA ILE A 183 6.88 22.07 9.03
C ILE A 183 5.41 21.88 8.57
N ASP A 184 4.47 22.57 9.22
CA ASP A 184 3.02 22.54 8.92
C ASP A 184 2.36 21.15 9.06
N VAL A 185 2.86 20.34 10.00
CA VAL A 185 2.29 19.02 10.32
C VAL A 185 1.54 19.09 11.65
N LYS A 186 0.25 18.75 11.63
CA LYS A 186 -0.58 18.69 12.84
C LYS A 186 -0.26 17.43 13.64
N PHE A 187 0.36 17.59 14.80
CA PHE A 187 0.83 16.47 15.60
C PHE A 187 0.63 16.71 17.10
N HIS A 188 0.09 15.71 17.80
CA HIS A 188 -0.20 15.79 19.23
C HIS A 188 0.15 14.49 19.94
N PHE A 189 0.43 14.60 21.24
CA PHE A 189 0.61 13.47 22.14
C PHE A 189 -0.54 13.43 23.16
N TRP A 190 -0.96 12.22 23.54
CA TRP A 190 -1.92 12.02 24.64
C TRP A 190 -1.58 10.77 25.43
N LEU A 191 -2.01 10.74 26.69
CA LEU A 191 -1.97 9.53 27.51
C LEU A 191 -3.17 8.65 27.18
N GLU A 192 -2.91 7.36 27.00
CA GLU A 192 -3.99 6.39 26.88
C GLU A 192 -4.64 6.16 28.26
N VAL A 193 -5.98 6.11 28.28
CA VAL A 193 -6.74 6.01 29.53
C VAL A 193 -6.38 4.71 30.25
N GLY A 194 -5.90 4.83 31.49
CA GLY A 194 -5.48 3.67 32.31
C GLY A 194 -4.08 3.15 31.98
N SER A 195 -3.31 3.85 31.14
CA SER A 195 -1.94 3.47 30.75
C SER A 195 -0.94 4.60 31.06
N THR A 196 0.30 4.21 31.32
CA THR A 196 1.44 5.16 31.38
C THR A 196 2.04 5.41 29.99
N SER A 197 1.53 4.74 28.96
CA SER A 197 1.98 4.86 27.59
C SER A 197 1.44 6.13 26.92
N TRP A 198 2.35 6.83 26.24
CA TRP A 198 2.02 7.99 25.42
C TRP A 198 1.74 7.55 24.00
N GLN A 199 0.57 7.94 23.50
CA GLN A 199 0.14 7.79 22.12
C GLN A 199 0.36 9.10 21.36
N TYR A 200 0.40 9.01 20.03
CA TYR A 200 0.63 10.16 19.16
C TYR A 200 -0.16 10.09 17.87
N THR A 201 -0.33 11.25 17.24
CA THR A 201 -1.11 11.38 16.00
C THR A 201 -0.51 10.50 14.91
N SER A 202 -1.34 9.64 14.29
CA SER A 202 -0.93 8.90 13.10
C SER A 202 -0.74 9.86 11.93
N LEU A 203 0.46 9.86 11.33
CA LEU A 203 0.81 10.72 10.22
C LEU A 203 0.16 10.21 8.93
N MET A 204 -0.48 11.11 8.17
CA MET A 204 -1.01 10.81 6.83
C MET A 204 0.12 10.77 5.80
N GLY A 205 -0.12 10.23 4.60
CA GLY A 205 0.93 10.02 3.60
C GLY A 205 1.73 11.27 3.23
N GLN A 206 1.06 12.42 3.07
CA GLN A 206 1.74 13.68 2.79
C GLN A 206 2.56 14.17 3.99
N ASP A 207 2.01 14.06 5.21
CA ASP A 207 2.69 14.47 6.44
C ASP A 207 3.94 13.62 6.66
N LYS A 208 3.88 12.30 6.40
CA LYS A 208 5.03 11.40 6.47
C LYS A 208 6.18 11.86 5.56
N LEU A 209 5.87 12.26 4.32
CA LEU A 209 6.88 12.78 3.39
C LEU A 209 7.49 14.11 3.87
N ILE A 210 6.67 15.00 4.45
CA ILE A 210 7.14 16.28 5.00
C ILE A 210 8.06 16.04 6.20
N VAL A 211 7.66 15.16 7.12
CA VAL A 211 8.47 14.78 8.29
C VAL A 211 9.79 14.16 7.85
N LEU A 212 9.74 13.20 6.93
CA LEU A 212 10.90 12.51 6.41
C LEU A 212 11.94 13.48 5.84
N GLN A 213 11.51 14.55 5.16
CA GLN A 213 12.42 15.51 4.52
C GLN A 213 12.83 16.69 5.41
N HIS A 214 11.94 17.18 6.27
CA HIS A 214 12.07 18.53 6.84
C HIS A 214 12.12 18.58 8.37
N PHE A 215 11.89 17.45 9.07
CA PHE A 215 11.99 17.41 10.52
C PHE A 215 13.45 17.63 10.97
N ASP A 216 13.67 18.61 11.85
CA ASP A 216 15.02 18.94 12.31
C ASP A 216 15.44 18.03 13.47
N LEU A 217 16.22 17.00 13.15
CA LEU A 217 16.71 16.01 14.12
C LEU A 217 17.73 16.59 15.11
N THR A 218 18.35 17.75 14.82
CA THR A 218 19.32 18.40 15.72
C THR A 218 18.67 18.93 17.00
N LYS A 219 17.33 19.07 16.98
CA LYS A 219 16.52 19.45 18.13
C LYS A 219 16.39 18.34 19.17
N LEU A 220 16.60 17.09 18.75
CA LEU A 220 16.42 15.89 19.57
C LEU A 220 17.73 15.18 19.88
N PHE A 221 18.72 15.27 19.00
CA PHE A 221 19.97 14.52 19.09
C PHE A 221 21.20 15.43 18.93
N PRO A 222 22.38 15.02 19.46
CA PRO A 222 23.64 15.67 19.13
C PRO A 222 23.87 15.71 17.61
N ASN A 223 24.54 16.77 17.12
CA ASN A 223 24.71 17.01 15.68
C ASN A 223 25.25 15.80 14.90
N SER A 224 26.23 15.07 15.44
CA SER A 224 26.77 13.86 14.80
C SER A 224 25.69 12.79 14.62
N ARG A 225 24.89 12.53 15.65
CA ARG A 225 23.80 11.55 15.61
C ARG A 225 22.65 12.00 14.72
N ALA A 226 22.26 13.27 14.81
CA ALA A 226 21.23 13.84 13.95
C ALA A 226 21.60 13.72 12.47
N THR A 227 22.87 13.95 12.12
CA THR A 227 23.39 13.79 10.75
C THR A 227 23.31 12.34 10.26
N GLN A 228 23.63 11.37 11.12
CA GLN A 228 23.51 9.94 10.78
C GLN A 228 22.04 9.57 10.46
N ILE A 229 21.10 9.92 11.35
CA ILE A 229 19.68 9.63 11.15
C ILE A 229 19.14 10.35 9.91
N ARG A 230 19.54 11.62 9.71
CA ARG A 230 19.20 12.41 8.51
C ARG A 230 19.66 11.71 7.24
N ASN A 231 20.91 11.25 7.17
CA ASN A 231 21.41 10.52 6.00
C ASN A 231 20.60 9.23 5.72
N LEU A 232 20.23 8.48 6.75
CA LEU A 232 19.40 7.28 6.60
C LEU A 232 18.01 7.62 6.02
N TRP A 233 17.39 8.71 6.50
CA TRP A 233 16.08 9.18 6.03
C TRP A 233 16.15 9.72 4.61
N ASP A 234 17.18 10.48 4.29
CA ASP A 234 17.39 11.07 2.96
C ASP A 234 17.64 9.96 1.92
N ASN A 235 18.46 8.97 2.25
CA ASN A 235 18.70 7.80 1.38
C ASN A 235 17.41 7.01 1.13
N PHE A 236 16.58 6.81 2.16
CA PHE A 236 15.26 6.19 1.96
C PHE A 236 14.36 7.04 1.06
N TYR A 237 14.34 8.35 1.26
CA TYR A 237 13.55 9.26 0.43
C TYR A 237 13.99 9.25 -1.05
N LEU A 238 15.30 9.15 -1.30
CA LEU A 238 15.84 8.97 -2.65
C LEU A 238 15.39 7.64 -3.27
N LEU A 239 15.40 6.54 -2.53
CA LEU A 239 14.86 5.26 -3.00
C LEU A 239 13.37 5.36 -3.33
N HIS A 240 12.56 6.00 -2.50
CA HIS A 240 11.14 6.20 -2.79
C HIS A 240 10.92 7.03 -4.08
N LYS A 241 11.76 8.04 -4.33
CA LYS A 241 11.72 8.79 -5.61
C LYS A 241 12.12 7.93 -6.80
N ALA A 242 13.21 7.19 -6.66
CA ALA A 242 13.75 6.33 -7.71
C ALA A 242 12.74 5.22 -8.09
N MET A 243 12.06 4.64 -7.10
CA MET A 243 11.02 3.63 -7.32
C MET A 243 9.86 4.14 -8.19
N LYS A 244 9.55 5.43 -8.11
CA LYS A 244 8.48 6.10 -8.89
C LYS A 244 8.90 6.53 -10.28
N ASP A 245 10.20 6.62 -10.54
CA ASP A 245 10.73 7.06 -11.82
C ASP A 245 10.96 5.85 -12.73
N GLN A 246 10.23 5.81 -13.84
CA GLN A 246 10.36 4.75 -14.85
C GLN A 246 11.76 4.70 -15.48
N LYS A 247 12.54 5.79 -15.41
CA LYS A 247 13.90 5.85 -15.94
C LYS A 247 14.96 5.29 -14.99
N THR A 248 14.59 4.93 -13.77
CA THR A 248 15.52 4.40 -12.79
C THR A 248 16.08 3.06 -13.26
N ASP A 249 17.40 2.95 -13.27
CA ASP A 249 18.09 1.69 -13.52
C ASP A 249 17.88 0.72 -12.36
N ALA A 250 17.31 -0.44 -12.64
CA ALA A 250 16.98 -1.44 -11.64
C ALA A 250 18.21 -2.10 -10.97
N LYS A 251 19.39 -2.07 -11.59
CA LYS A 251 20.63 -2.51 -10.96
C LYS A 251 21.14 -1.44 -9.99
N GLN A 252 21.18 -0.18 -10.41
CA GLN A 252 21.56 0.93 -9.54
C GLN A 252 20.63 1.01 -8.31
N PHE A 253 19.31 0.89 -8.53
CA PHE A 253 18.34 0.84 -7.45
C PHE A 253 18.61 -0.32 -6.47
N SER A 254 18.96 -1.50 -7.00
CA SER A 254 19.31 -2.67 -6.17
C SER A 254 20.52 -2.39 -5.28
N ASP A 255 21.57 -1.78 -5.84
CA ASP A 255 22.79 -1.46 -5.11
C ASP A 255 22.53 -0.41 -4.02
N ASP A 256 21.76 0.64 -4.34
CA ASP A 256 21.38 1.70 -3.40
C ASP A 256 20.47 1.17 -2.28
N ALA A 257 19.51 0.30 -2.61
CA ALA A 257 18.59 -0.28 -1.64
C ALA A 257 19.33 -1.22 -0.66
N ARG A 258 20.28 -2.01 -1.15
CA ARG A 258 21.15 -2.83 -0.31
C ARG A 258 22.03 -1.98 0.58
N ALA A 259 22.67 -0.94 0.04
CA ALA A 259 23.48 -0.01 0.82
C ALA A 259 22.67 0.66 1.94
N TRP A 260 21.43 1.05 1.66
CA TRP A 260 20.51 1.59 2.64
C TRP A 260 20.16 0.59 3.75
N LEU A 261 19.85 -0.66 3.41
CA LEU A 261 19.57 -1.69 4.43
C LEU A 261 20.81 -2.02 5.26
N CYS A 262 22.00 -2.05 4.66
CA CYS A 262 23.27 -2.20 5.38
C CYS A 262 23.45 -1.06 6.38
N GLN A 263 23.19 0.19 5.97
CA GLN A 263 23.23 1.35 6.86
C GLN A 263 22.19 1.22 7.99
N PHE A 264 20.98 0.78 7.68
CA PHE A 264 19.91 0.56 8.66
C PHE A 264 20.31 -0.47 9.73
N LEU A 265 21.05 -1.51 9.35
CA LEU A 265 21.48 -2.61 10.21
C LEU A 265 22.86 -2.39 10.85
N ASP A 266 23.50 -1.23 10.69
CA ASP A 266 24.79 -0.97 11.29
C ASP A 266 24.67 -1.05 12.81
N SER A 267 25.16 -2.16 13.38
CA SER A 267 25.00 -2.53 14.80
C SER A 267 25.65 -1.54 15.76
N ASN A 268 26.58 -0.73 15.28
CA ASN A 268 27.21 0.34 16.06
C ASN A 268 26.36 1.62 16.12
N HIS A 269 25.40 1.77 15.20
CA HIS A 269 24.74 3.06 14.98
C HIS A 269 23.22 2.98 14.90
N PHE A 270 22.58 1.93 14.41
CA PHE A 270 21.15 1.94 14.11
C PHE A 270 20.39 0.76 14.73
N TYR A 271 19.88 -0.15 13.91
CA TYR A 271 18.76 -1.00 14.29
C TYR A 271 19.07 -2.48 14.09
N GLN A 272 18.28 -3.33 14.73
CA GLN A 272 18.52 -4.77 14.74
C GLN A 272 17.77 -5.44 13.59
N ALA A 273 18.20 -6.67 13.24
CA ALA A 273 17.50 -7.47 12.22
C ALA A 273 16.01 -7.67 12.53
N GLY A 274 15.62 -7.66 13.81
CA GLY A 274 14.22 -7.75 14.25
C GLY A 274 13.35 -6.53 13.90
N ASP A 275 13.96 -5.38 13.59
CA ASP A 275 13.26 -4.16 13.16
C ASP A 275 12.95 -4.15 11.65
N ILE A 276 13.51 -5.10 10.88
CA ILE A 276 13.18 -5.25 9.45
C ILE A 276 11.72 -5.67 9.33
N THR A 277 10.98 -4.87 8.57
CA THR A 277 9.59 -5.17 8.21
C THR A 277 9.51 -5.86 6.85
N PRO A 278 8.39 -6.55 6.55
CA PRO A 278 8.17 -7.13 5.22
C PRO A 278 8.37 -6.14 4.07
N TYR A 279 7.93 -4.89 4.23
CA TYR A 279 8.11 -3.86 3.21
C TYR A 279 9.58 -3.48 2.99
N MET A 280 10.43 -3.51 4.02
CA MET A 280 11.86 -3.27 3.85
C MET A 280 12.54 -4.41 3.10
N HIS A 281 12.18 -5.66 3.41
CA HIS A 281 12.66 -6.82 2.66
C HIS A 281 12.26 -6.72 1.18
N VAL A 282 11.00 -6.38 0.92
CA VAL A 282 10.46 -6.24 -0.44
C VAL A 282 11.12 -5.09 -1.20
N LEU A 283 11.33 -3.94 -0.56
CA LEU A 283 12.04 -2.81 -1.15
C LEU A 283 13.43 -3.21 -1.65
N VAL A 284 14.14 -4.02 -0.88
CA VAL A 284 15.55 -4.35 -1.16
C VAL A 284 15.69 -5.49 -2.15
N TYR A 285 14.87 -6.53 -2.02
CA TYR A 285 15.05 -7.78 -2.77
C TYR A 285 14.07 -7.98 -3.93
N HIS A 286 12.86 -7.40 -3.86
CA HIS A 286 11.81 -7.68 -4.84
C HIS A 286 11.43 -6.49 -5.72
N VAL A 287 11.51 -5.25 -5.22
CA VAL A 287 11.31 -4.05 -6.05
C VAL A 287 12.28 -3.99 -7.24
N PRO A 288 13.61 -4.21 -7.08
CA PRO A 288 14.51 -4.16 -8.23
C PRO A 288 14.18 -5.22 -9.29
N GLU A 289 13.76 -6.42 -8.87
CA GLU A 289 13.34 -7.49 -9.79
C GLU A 289 12.04 -7.14 -10.52
N MET A 290 11.04 -6.62 -9.79
CA MET A 290 9.77 -6.14 -10.34
C MET A 290 9.95 -4.97 -11.31
N MET A 291 10.91 -4.07 -11.05
CA MET A 291 11.26 -3.00 -11.99
C MET A 291 11.80 -3.55 -13.32
N ARG A 292 12.56 -4.65 -13.30
CA ARG A 292 13.05 -5.31 -14.52
C ARG A 292 11.90 -5.98 -15.28
N ILE A 293 11.09 -6.76 -14.56
CA ILE A 293 9.96 -7.50 -15.14
C ILE A 293 8.94 -6.55 -15.76
N HIS A 294 8.59 -5.47 -15.04
CA HIS A 294 7.51 -4.53 -15.41
C HIS A 294 8.03 -3.19 -15.94
N HIS A 295 9.24 -3.14 -16.50
CA HIS A 295 9.89 -1.89 -16.97
C HIS A 295 9.03 -1.08 -17.96
N ASN A 296 8.23 -1.76 -18.79
CA ASN A 296 7.32 -1.13 -19.75
C ASN A 296 6.26 -0.27 -19.06
N PHE A 297 5.84 -0.64 -17.85
CA PHE A 297 4.84 0.10 -17.08
C PHE A 297 5.47 1.06 -16.07
N GLY A 298 6.61 0.67 -15.50
CA GLY A 298 7.14 1.30 -14.29
C GLY A 298 6.36 0.87 -13.05
N LEU A 299 7.00 0.90 -11.87
CA LEU A 299 6.36 0.41 -10.65
C LEU A 299 5.19 1.29 -10.20
N ALA A 300 5.26 2.60 -10.47
CA ALA A 300 4.22 3.56 -10.11
C ALA A 300 2.86 3.26 -10.72
N ALA A 301 2.83 2.58 -11.87
CA ALA A 301 1.59 2.14 -12.52
C ALA A 301 0.77 1.17 -11.63
N PHE A 302 1.42 0.48 -10.69
CA PHE A 302 0.79 -0.44 -9.76
C PHE A 302 0.41 0.21 -8.41
N SER A 303 0.59 1.53 -8.26
CA SER A 303 0.29 2.20 -6.99
C SER A 303 -1.19 2.15 -6.64
N CYS A 304 -1.49 1.89 -5.36
CA CYS A 304 -2.86 1.95 -4.84
C CYS A 304 -3.34 3.38 -4.50
N SER A 305 -2.54 4.41 -4.77
CA SER A 305 -2.85 5.81 -4.47
C SER A 305 -4.19 6.27 -5.05
N ALA A 306 -4.52 5.86 -6.28
CA ALA A 306 -5.78 6.22 -6.92
C ALA A 306 -6.99 5.49 -6.30
N VAL A 307 -6.83 4.24 -5.90
CA VAL A 307 -7.84 3.46 -5.17
C VAL A 307 -8.14 4.09 -3.81
N GLU A 308 -7.11 4.51 -3.07
CA GLU A 308 -7.26 5.21 -1.79
C GLU A 308 -7.99 6.55 -1.95
N LYS A 309 -7.63 7.32 -2.99
CA LYS A 309 -8.32 8.57 -3.32
C LYS A 309 -9.77 8.34 -3.70
N LYS A 310 -10.08 7.29 -4.46
CA LYS A 310 -11.46 6.88 -4.81
C LYS A 310 -12.25 6.52 -3.56
N ASN A 311 -11.68 5.72 -2.66
CA ASN A 311 -12.29 5.38 -1.38
C ASN A 311 -12.58 6.63 -0.54
N HIS A 312 -11.61 7.55 -0.42
CA HIS A 312 -11.81 8.81 0.28
C HIS A 312 -12.93 9.67 -0.35
N GLN A 313 -12.99 9.74 -1.68
CA GLN A 313 -14.08 10.40 -2.40
C GLN A 313 -15.43 9.74 -2.07
N GLN A 314 -15.56 8.42 -2.17
CA GLN A 314 -16.81 7.71 -1.85
C GLN A 314 -17.23 7.95 -0.38
N VAL A 315 -16.30 7.86 0.58
CA VAL A 315 -16.56 8.16 2.00
C VAL A 315 -17.06 9.60 2.20
N SER A 316 -16.38 10.57 1.57
CA SER A 316 -16.76 11.98 1.66
C SER A 316 -18.16 12.25 1.08
N HIS A 317 -18.46 11.68 -0.10
CA HIS A 317 -19.69 11.94 -0.83
C HIS A 317 -20.91 11.23 -0.23
N PHE A 318 -20.76 9.97 0.19
CA PHE A 318 -21.89 9.13 0.57
C PHE A 318 -22.06 8.98 2.09
N PHE A 319 -20.99 9.15 2.87
CA PHE A 319 -21.00 8.94 4.32
C PHE A 319 -20.80 10.21 5.17
N LYS A 320 -20.01 11.19 4.74
CA LYS A 320 -19.80 12.44 5.51
C LYS A 320 -20.88 13.50 5.28
N LYS A 321 -21.49 13.55 4.09
CA LYS A 321 -22.61 14.48 3.80
C LYS A 321 -23.96 14.06 4.39
N THR A 322 -24.05 12.90 5.04
CA THR A 322 -25.31 12.29 5.52
C THR A 322 -25.60 12.51 7.01
N THR A 323 -24.77 13.25 7.76
CA THR A 323 -24.89 13.45 9.22
C THR A 323 -25.50 14.79 9.66
N LYS A 324 -26.13 15.58 8.77
CA LYS A 324 -26.81 16.81 9.22
C LYS A 324 -28.16 16.61 9.89
N ASP A 325 -28.87 15.50 9.64
CA ASP A 325 -30.16 15.21 10.27
C ASP A 325 -30.29 13.71 10.56
N GLY A 326 -29.97 13.29 11.79
CA GLY A 326 -30.01 11.88 12.25
C GLY A 326 -31.20 11.09 11.69
N GLY A 327 -30.95 10.30 10.63
CA GLY A 327 -32.02 9.82 9.75
C GLY A 327 -32.43 8.39 10.05
N ILE A 328 -33.24 8.20 11.09
CA ILE A 328 -33.96 6.95 11.38
C ILE A 328 -35.16 6.87 10.41
N GLY A 329 -34.91 6.44 9.17
CA GLY A 329 -35.95 6.28 8.15
C GLY A 329 -35.98 4.87 7.57
N LYS A 330 -37.04 4.11 7.86
CA LYS A 330 -37.35 2.84 7.17
C LYS A 330 -37.49 3.12 5.66
N GLY A 331 -36.62 2.52 4.85
CA GLY A 331 -36.60 2.68 3.39
C GLY A 331 -35.35 3.33 2.79
N ARG A 332 -34.32 3.64 3.60
CA ARG A 332 -33.08 4.22 3.08
C ARG A 332 -32.25 3.16 2.36
N LYS A 333 -32.01 3.39 1.07
CA LYS A 333 -31.06 2.63 0.25
C LYS A 333 -29.69 2.60 0.91
N SER A 334 -29.05 1.42 0.92
CA SER A 334 -27.69 1.26 1.46
C SER A 334 -26.72 2.17 0.71
N ALA A 335 -25.78 2.79 1.43
CA ALA A 335 -24.74 3.63 0.83
C ALA A 335 -23.95 2.89 -0.26
N ILE A 336 -23.78 1.57 -0.13
CA ILE A 336 -23.14 0.74 -1.17
C ILE A 336 -23.95 0.73 -2.45
N VAL A 337 -25.26 0.53 -2.36
CA VAL A 337 -26.12 0.51 -3.55
C VAL A 337 -26.19 1.90 -4.17
N ASP A 338 -26.20 2.96 -3.36
CA ASP A 338 -26.10 4.34 -3.84
C ASP A 338 -24.78 4.60 -4.59
N ILE A 339 -23.65 4.06 -4.11
CA ILE A 339 -22.33 4.17 -4.78
C ILE A 339 -22.35 3.41 -6.10
N LEU A 340 -22.72 2.13 -6.09
CA LEU A 340 -22.71 1.30 -7.31
C LEU A 340 -23.66 1.84 -8.39
N GLU A 341 -24.84 2.34 -8.01
CA GLU A 341 -25.73 2.98 -8.98
C GLU A 341 -25.19 4.27 -9.54
N TYR A 342 -24.53 5.08 -8.70
CA TYR A 342 -23.89 6.30 -9.17
C TYR A 342 -22.79 5.98 -10.17
N GLU A 343 -21.91 5.03 -9.85
CA GLU A 343 -20.82 4.64 -10.75
C GLU A 343 -21.35 4.01 -12.06
N ASN A 344 -22.36 3.14 -11.99
CA ASN A 344 -23.00 2.57 -13.17
C ASN A 344 -23.68 3.63 -14.05
N ARG A 345 -24.29 4.65 -13.46
CA ARG A 345 -24.86 5.77 -14.23
C ARG A 345 -23.77 6.58 -14.92
N VAL A 346 -22.69 6.92 -14.21
CA VAL A 346 -21.56 7.63 -14.80
C VAL A 346 -20.98 6.83 -15.97
N LEU A 347 -20.79 5.52 -15.82
CA LEU A 347 -20.35 4.64 -16.89
C LEU A 347 -21.31 4.65 -18.10
N TYR A 348 -22.61 4.54 -17.86
CA TYR A 348 -23.61 4.58 -18.92
C TYR A 348 -23.54 5.88 -19.73
N PHE A 349 -23.53 7.03 -19.07
CA PHE A 349 -23.48 8.32 -19.75
C PHE A 349 -22.15 8.60 -20.44
N ASN A 350 -21.03 8.13 -19.86
CA ASN A 350 -19.71 8.20 -20.52
C ASN A 350 -19.71 7.42 -21.84
N ASN A 351 -20.32 6.23 -21.87
CA ASN A 351 -20.37 5.39 -23.07
C ASN A 351 -21.31 5.92 -24.17
N HIS A 352 -22.18 6.90 -23.86
CA HIS A 352 -23.13 7.48 -24.80
C HIS A 352 -22.83 8.95 -25.14
N ASP A 353 -21.65 9.48 -24.75
CA ASP A 353 -21.27 10.89 -24.91
C ASP A 353 -22.30 11.89 -24.34
N GLU A 354 -23.06 11.45 -23.33
CA GLU A 354 -24.17 12.20 -22.71
C GLU A 354 -23.82 12.69 -21.29
N ILE A 355 -22.52 12.87 -20.99
CA ILE A 355 -22.03 13.23 -19.64
C ILE A 355 -22.69 14.52 -19.12
N ASP A 356 -22.95 15.49 -19.99
CA ASP A 356 -23.61 16.75 -19.64
C ASP A 356 -25.06 16.58 -19.16
N LEU A 357 -25.68 15.42 -19.43
CA LEU A 357 -27.03 15.06 -18.98
C LEU A 357 -27.03 14.40 -17.59
N ILE A 358 -25.86 14.12 -16.99
CA ILE A 358 -25.77 13.59 -15.64
C ILE A 358 -26.31 14.65 -14.66
N ARG A 359 -27.58 14.50 -14.28
CA ARG A 359 -28.11 15.16 -13.10
C ARG A 359 -27.42 14.54 -11.89
N LEU A 360 -26.42 15.25 -11.35
CA LEU A 360 -25.82 14.93 -10.05
C LEU A 360 -26.94 14.52 -9.07
N PRO A 361 -26.82 13.35 -8.39
CA PRO A 361 -27.70 12.95 -7.31
C PRO A 361 -28.08 14.15 -6.45
N LYS A 362 -29.35 14.26 -6.01
CA LYS A 362 -29.81 15.41 -5.18
C LYS A 362 -28.88 15.73 -4.00
N ARG A 363 -28.12 14.74 -3.51
CA ARG A 363 -27.12 14.83 -2.43
C ARG A 363 -25.73 15.38 -2.84
N LEU A 364 -25.45 15.47 -4.14
CA LEU A 364 -24.21 15.96 -4.75
C LEU A 364 -24.34 17.39 -5.30
N ARG A 365 -25.54 17.95 -5.36
CA ARG A 365 -25.75 19.37 -5.66
C ARG A 365 -25.33 20.18 -4.43
N SER A 366 -24.21 20.89 -4.50
CA SER A 366 -23.94 21.97 -3.54
C SER A 366 -25.03 23.02 -3.68
N LYS A 367 -25.52 23.53 -2.54
CA LYS A 367 -26.11 24.86 -2.54
C LYS A 367 -25.01 25.89 -2.72
#